data_AF-A0A3S1BCZ3-F1
#
_entry.id   AF-A0A3S1BCZ3-F1
#
_cell.length_a   1.000
_cell.length_b   1.000
_cell.length_c   1.000
_cell.angle_alpha   90.00
_cell.angle_beta   90.00
_cell.angle_gamma   90.00
#
_symmetry.space_group_name_H-M   'P 1'
#
loop_
_entity.id
_entity.type
_entity.pdbx_description
1 polymer ?
#
loop_
_entity_poly.entity_id
_entity_poly.type
_entity_poly.pdbx_seq_one_letter_code
_entity_poly.pdbx_strand_id
1 'polypeptide(L)'
;PPKPVVSYKDGSRLSCEFSATKTFSVQYQVEWVRGNITAATALLQNGVFESLLSVDLSDFSAGQKHFCSVRACYSNYCPGSNRNPNGTLSDAQVSDVFLPEIV
;
A
#
# COMPACT_ATOMS: atom_id res chain seq x y z
N PRO A 1 -10.15 -7.82 8.52
CA PRO A 1 -9.09 -7.51 7.53
C PRO A 1 -9.10 -6.02 7.19
N PRO A 2 -7.94 -5.35 7.13
CA PRO A 2 -7.86 -3.94 6.73
C PRO A 2 -8.41 -3.81 5.30
N LYS A 3 -9.31 -2.85 5.10
CA LYS A 3 -9.83 -2.50 3.77
C LYS A 3 -9.13 -1.22 3.32
N PRO A 4 -8.12 -1.30 2.44
CA PRO A 4 -7.44 -0.12 1.95
C PRO A 4 -8.29 0.67 0.97
N VAL A 5 -8.12 1.98 1.00
CA VAL A 5 -8.76 2.94 0.09
C VAL A 5 -7.67 3.83 -0.49
N VAL A 6 -7.71 4.06 -1.80
CA VAL A 6 -6.76 4.95 -2.48
C VAL A 6 -7.39 6.32 -2.74
N SER A 7 -6.66 7.38 -2.40
CA SER A 7 -7.08 8.76 -2.64
C SER A 7 -5.94 9.62 -3.17
N TYR A 8 -6.27 10.69 -3.92
CA TYR A 8 -5.28 11.66 -4.37
C TYR A 8 -5.05 12.73 -3.29
N LYS A 9 -3.77 12.98 -2.96
CA LYS A 9 -3.34 13.86 -1.87
C LYS A 9 -2.34 14.89 -2.38
N ASP A 10 -2.58 16.15 -2.01
CA ASP A 10 -1.68 17.29 -2.23
C ASP A 10 -1.22 17.55 -3.69
N GLY A 11 -1.92 17.01 -4.69
CA GLY A 11 -1.63 17.28 -6.09
C GLY A 11 -0.44 16.52 -6.70
N SER A 12 0.23 15.65 -5.93
CA SER A 12 1.39 14.88 -6.42
C SER A 12 1.61 13.55 -5.70
N ARG A 13 0.65 13.10 -4.89
CA ARG A 13 0.76 11.86 -4.11
C ARG A 13 -0.55 11.09 -4.14
N LEU A 14 -0.46 9.76 -4.18
CA LEU A 14 -1.56 8.88 -3.83
C LEU A 14 -1.39 8.44 -2.39
N SER A 15 -2.49 8.40 -1.65
CA SER A 15 -2.54 7.86 -0.30
C SER A 15 -3.29 6.53 -0.31
N CYS A 16 -2.74 5.53 0.36
CA CYS A 16 -3.37 4.26 0.65
C CYS A 16 -3.66 4.22 2.14
N GLU A 17 -4.91 4.47 2.50
CA GLU A 17 -5.36 4.53 3.89
C GLU A 17 -6.16 3.28 4.24
N PHE A 18 -5.97 2.75 5.44
CA PHE A 18 -6.78 1.65 5.96
C PHE A 18 -6.98 1.78 7.46
N SER A 19 -7.97 1.07 8.00
CA SER A 19 -8.20 0.99 9.44
C SER A 19 -7.80 -0.38 9.97
N ALA A 20 -7.04 -0.39 11.05
CA ALA A 20 -6.70 -1.60 11.79
C ALA A 20 -6.49 -1.30 13.29
N THR A 21 -6.64 -2.33 14.12
CA THR A 21 -6.33 -2.23 15.55
C THR A 21 -4.83 -2.27 15.74
N LYS A 22 -4.30 -1.31 16.51
CA LYS A 22 -2.88 -1.30 16.88
C LYS A 22 -2.57 -2.52 17.74
N THR A 23 -1.74 -3.41 17.20
CA THR A 23 -1.30 -4.62 17.89
C THR A 23 0.21 -4.60 17.97
N PHE A 24 0.76 -4.68 19.18
CA PHE A 24 2.19 -4.83 19.39
C PHE A 24 2.69 -6.05 18.60
N SER A 25 3.81 -5.89 17.89
CA SER A 25 4.43 -6.88 16.99
C SER A 25 3.81 -7.09 15.60
N VAL A 26 2.72 -6.41 15.23
CA VAL A 26 2.18 -6.43 13.85
C VAL A 26 2.64 -5.21 13.07
N GLN A 27 3.05 -5.42 11.82
CA GLN A 27 3.35 -4.40 10.84
C GLN A 27 2.57 -4.66 9.56
N TYR A 28 2.50 -3.64 8.71
CA TYR A 28 1.78 -3.71 7.45
C TYR A 28 2.72 -3.39 6.31
N GLN A 29 2.74 -4.27 5.32
CA GLN A 29 3.38 -4.01 4.05
C GLN A 29 2.33 -3.48 3.07
N VAL A 30 2.64 -2.38 2.41
CA VAL A 30 1.84 -1.81 1.33
C VAL A 30 2.61 -1.97 0.03
N GLU A 31 2.00 -2.65 -0.94
CA GLU A 31 2.50 -2.74 -2.30
C GLU A 31 1.65 -1.86 -3.21
N TRP A 32 2.28 -0.91 -3.88
CA TRP A 32 1.65 -0.04 -4.86
C TRP A 32 1.81 -0.63 -6.24
N VAL A 33 0.71 -0.75 -6.97
CA VAL A 33 0.68 -1.24 -8.35
C VAL A 33 0.21 -0.15 -9.28
N ARG A 34 0.93 0.01 -10.38
CA ARG A 34 0.60 0.90 -11.50
C ARG A 34 0.46 0.08 -12.77
N GLY A 35 -0.75 0.03 -13.33
CA GLY A 35 -1.07 -0.89 -14.42
C GLY A 35 -0.83 -2.34 -13.98
N ASN A 36 0.25 -2.94 -14.48
CA ASN A 36 0.66 -4.31 -14.18
C ASN A 36 2.03 -4.41 -13.48
N ILE A 37 2.61 -3.29 -13.06
CA ILE A 37 3.94 -3.25 -12.43
C ILE A 37 3.84 -2.79 -10.99
N THR A 38 4.66 -3.37 -10.12
CA THR A 38 4.85 -2.87 -8.75
C THR A 38 5.63 -1.57 -8.81
N ALA A 39 4.96 -0.46 -8.50
CA ALA A 39 5.54 0.89 -8.52
C ALA A 39 6.35 1.18 -7.25
N ALA A 40 5.88 0.71 -6.10
CA ALA A 40 6.58 0.87 -4.82
C ALA A 40 6.16 -0.20 -3.81
N THR A 41 6.98 -0.38 -2.79
CA THR A 41 6.65 -1.20 -1.62
C THR A 41 7.09 -0.47 -0.37
N ALA A 42 6.24 -0.41 0.64
CA ALA A 42 6.51 0.25 1.90
C ALA A 42 6.18 -0.68 3.07
N LEU A 43 7.09 -0.76 4.05
CA LEU A 43 6.81 -1.39 5.33
C LEU A 43 6.45 -0.31 6.35
N LEU A 44 5.23 -0.35 6.84
CA LEU A 44 4.70 0.64 7.79
C LEU A 44 5.12 0.29 9.22
N GLN A 45 5.48 1.33 9.96
CA GLN A 45 5.77 1.21 11.39
C GLN A 45 4.49 0.92 12.20
N ASN A 46 4.66 0.46 13.44
CA ASN A 46 3.54 0.08 14.30
C ASN A 46 2.62 1.28 14.59
N GLY A 47 1.34 1.13 14.26
CA GLY A 47 0.32 2.17 14.43
C GLY A 47 0.24 3.17 13.28
N VAL A 48 0.99 2.96 12.20
CA VAL A 48 0.84 3.71 10.94
C VAL A 48 -0.05 2.91 10.01
N PHE A 49 -1.08 3.56 9.47
CA PHE A 49 -2.07 2.95 8.58
C PHE A 49 -2.28 3.73 7.28
N GLU A 50 -1.28 4.54 6.93
CA GLU A 50 -1.23 5.32 5.70
C GLU A 50 0.13 5.05 5.02
N SER A 51 0.09 4.80 3.71
CA SER A 51 1.26 4.79 2.83
C SER A 51 1.07 5.83 1.74
N LEU A 52 2.14 6.50 1.33
CA LEU A 52 2.12 7.50 0.27
C LEU A 52 2.95 7.02 -0.92
N LEU A 53 2.40 7.13 -2.12
CA LEU A 53 3.12 6.98 -3.38
C LEU A 53 3.27 8.35 -4.03
N SER A 54 4.51 8.77 -4.32
CA SER A 54 4.73 9.97 -5.14
C SER A 54 4.40 9.64 -6.59
N VAL A 55 3.65 10.54 -7.23
CA VAL A 55 3.19 10.38 -8.61
C VAL A 55 3.35 11.69 -9.37
N ASP A 56 3.57 11.58 -10.68
CA ASP A 56 3.56 12.71 -11.61
C ASP A 56 2.50 12.54 -12.72
N LEU A 57 2.37 13.53 -13.60
CA LEU A 57 1.40 13.50 -14.70
C LEU A 57 1.64 12.35 -15.68
N SER A 58 2.90 11.92 -15.86
CA SER A 58 3.25 10.83 -16.76
C SER A 58 2.77 9.47 -16.23
N ASP A 59 2.65 9.35 -14.91
CA ASP A 59 2.14 8.16 -14.22
C ASP A 59 0.64 7.93 -14.42
N PHE A 60 -0.05 8.91 -14.96
CA PHE A 60 -1.48 8.88 -15.28
C PHE A 60 -1.74 8.79 -16.79
N SER A 61 -0.68 8.80 -17.60
CA SER A 61 -0.79 8.71 -19.05
C SER A 61 -1.53 7.43 -19.46
N ALA A 62 -2.34 7.53 -20.52
CA ALA A 62 -3.13 6.43 -21.06
C ALA A 62 -4.07 5.73 -20.06
N GLY A 63 -4.52 6.44 -19.01
CA GLY A 63 -5.48 5.91 -18.04
C GLY A 63 -4.90 4.79 -17.17
N GLN A 64 -3.60 4.89 -16.85
CA GLN A 64 -2.93 3.95 -15.95
C GLN A 64 -3.67 3.85 -14.62
N LYS A 65 -4.01 2.61 -14.26
CA LYS A 65 -4.68 2.25 -13.00
C LYS A 65 -3.68 2.24 -11.87
N HIS A 66 -4.06 2.80 -10.73
CA HIS A 66 -3.28 2.71 -9.50
C HIS A 66 -4.10 2.02 -8.43
N PHE A 67 -3.50 1.10 -7.69
CA PHE A 67 -4.11 0.50 -6.51
C PHE A 67 -3.03 0.08 -5.54
N CYS A 68 -3.39 -0.11 -4.27
CA CYS A 68 -2.49 -0.66 -3.28
C CYS A 68 -3.00 -2.00 -2.77
N SER A 69 -2.08 -2.88 -2.39
CA SER A 69 -2.37 -4.06 -1.60
C SER A 69 -1.75 -3.93 -0.22
N VAL A 70 -2.48 -4.30 0.82
CA VAL A 70 -2.03 -4.24 2.21
C VAL A 70 -1.96 -5.65 2.77
N ARG A 71 -0.80 -6.03 3.30
CA ARG A 71 -0.57 -7.32 3.94
C ARG A 71 -0.10 -7.11 5.38
N ALA A 72 -0.73 -7.82 6.31
CA ALA A 72 -0.26 -7.86 7.69
C ALA A 72 0.85 -8.93 7.83
N CYS A 73 1.86 -8.61 8.62
CA CYS A 73 2.92 -9.53 8.96
C CYS A 73 3.39 -9.24 10.39
N TYR A 74 3.90 -10.27 11.06
CA TYR A 74 4.61 -10.01 12.30
C TYR A 74 5.91 -9.26 11.98
N SER A 75 6.23 -8.24 12.76
CA SER A 75 7.40 -7.37 12.60
C SER A 75 8.71 -8.09 12.30
N ASN A 76 8.95 -9.24 12.94
CA ASN A 76 10.14 -10.07 12.73
C ASN A 76 10.10 -10.97 11.48
N TYR A 77 9.02 -10.94 10.73
CA TYR A 77 8.75 -11.83 9.60
C TYR A 77 8.15 -11.09 8.40
N CYS A 78 8.12 -9.75 8.45
CA CYS A 78 7.71 -8.95 7.31
C CYS A 78 8.77 -9.03 6.20
N PRO A 79 8.37 -9.07 4.92
CA PRO A 79 9.31 -8.95 3.82
C PRO A 79 10.12 -7.65 3.93
N GLY A 80 11.44 -7.73 3.75
CA GLY A 80 12.37 -6.61 4.00
C GLY A 80 12.86 -6.51 5.44
N SER A 81 12.35 -7.32 6.37
CA SER A 81 13.00 -7.52 7.68
C SER A 81 14.19 -8.47 7.55
N ASN A 82 15.19 -8.34 8.42
CA ASN A 82 16.42 -9.15 8.43
C ASN A 82 16.18 -10.62 8.85
N ARG A 83 14.92 -11.07 8.93
CA ARG A 83 14.52 -12.37 9.46
C ARG A 83 13.50 -13.05 8.53
N ASN A 84 13.51 -14.38 8.60
CA ASN A 84 12.87 -15.36 7.70
C ASN A 84 11.47 -14.94 7.20
N PRO A 85 11.19 -14.87 5.88
CA PRO A 85 9.98 -14.26 5.32
C PRO A 85 8.67 -15.08 5.45
N ASN A 86 8.65 -16.20 6.17
CA ASN A 86 7.51 -17.14 6.19
C ASN A 86 6.39 -16.79 7.22
N GLY A 87 6.34 -15.57 7.76
CA GLY A 87 5.41 -15.19 8.85
C GLY A 87 4.32 -14.20 8.44
N THR A 88 3.78 -14.32 7.22
CA THR A 88 2.61 -13.55 6.79
C THR A 88 1.37 -13.96 7.58
N LEU A 89 0.70 -12.98 8.18
CA LEU A 89 -0.43 -13.17 9.09
C LEU A 89 -1.77 -13.33 8.38
N SER A 90 -1.87 -12.78 7.17
CA SER A 90 -3.12 -12.75 6.41
C SER A 90 -2.87 -12.64 4.92
N ASP A 91 -3.86 -13.03 4.14
CA ASP A 91 -3.91 -12.72 2.71
C ASP A 91 -3.89 -11.20 2.49
N ALA A 92 -3.21 -10.77 1.43
CA ALA A 92 -3.19 -9.37 1.04
C ALA A 92 -4.61 -8.89 0.70
N GLN A 93 -4.98 -7.70 1.17
CA GLN A 93 -6.22 -7.04 0.80
C GLN A 93 -5.91 -5.95 -0.21
N VAL A 94 -6.65 -5.91 -1.31
CA VAL A 94 -6.44 -4.95 -2.41
C VAL A 94 -7.44 -3.82 -2.27
N SER A 95 -7.01 -2.59 -2.56
CA SER A 95 -7.84 -1.40 -2.52
C SER A 95 -8.81 -1.32 -3.69
N ASP A 96 -9.62 -0.28 -3.69
CA ASP A 96 -10.22 0.23 -4.91
C ASP A 96 -9.14 0.68 -5.92
N VAL A 97 -9.55 0.71 -7.19
CA VAL A 97 -8.70 1.18 -8.28
C VAL A 97 -8.89 2.67 -8.42
N PHE A 98 -7.82 3.42 -8.19
CA PHE A 98 -7.75 4.82 -8.55
C PHE A 98 -7.48 4.96 -10.04
N LEU A 99 -8.43 5.61 -10.71
CA LEU A 99 -8.30 6.06 -12.09
C LEU A 99 -8.28 7.59 -12.07
N PRO A 100 -7.23 8.24 -12.59
CA PRO A 100 -7.25 9.68 -12.80
C PRO A 100 -8.37 10.02 -13.79
N GLU A 101 -9.31 10.89 -13.40
CA GLU A 101 -10.22 11.53 -14.36
C GLU A 101 -9.35 12.50 -15.19
N ILE A 102 -8.90 12.03 -16.35
CA ILE A 102 -8.20 12.89 -17.31
C ILE A 102 -9.28 13.78 -17.94
N VAL A 103 -9.36 15.04 -17.50
CA VAL A 103 -10.19 16.09 -18.12
C VAL A 103 -9.38 16.84 -19.17
#